data_AF-A0AAV2EK14-F1
#
_entry.id   AF-A0AAV2EK14-F1
#
_cell.length_a   1.000
_cell.length_b   1.000
_cell.length_c   1.000
_cell.angle_alpha   90.00
_cell.angle_beta   90.00
_cell.angle_gamma   90.00
#
_symmetry.space_group_name_H-M   'P 1'
#
loop_
_entity.id
_entity.type
_entity.pdbx_description
1 polymer ?
#
loop_
_entity_poly.entity_id
_entity_poly.type
_entity_poly.pdbx_seq_one_letter_code
_entity_poly.pdbx_strand_id
1 'polypeptide(L)' 'MARGPAAVVPTQAALPDYDESGQLKIEPFKILAMRVVARDNQAATQVLVQWTHQDEADATWEFLEQFKKQHPEFQT' A
#
# COMPACT_ATOMS: atom_id res chain seq x y z
N MET A 1 0.91 46.17 -13.07
CA MET A 1 0.48 45.04 -12.21
C MET A 1 1.35 43.85 -12.60
N ALA A 2 2.43 43.59 -11.86
CA ALA A 2 3.43 42.57 -12.22
C ALA A 2 3.09 41.27 -11.49
N ARG A 3 2.71 40.22 -12.22
CA ARG A 3 2.61 38.85 -11.67
C ARG A 3 3.90 38.14 -12.07
N GLY A 4 4.74 37.81 -11.10
CA GLY A 4 6.00 37.10 -11.32
C GLY A 4 5.79 35.71 -11.91
N PRO A 5 6.80 35.13 -12.61
CA PRO A 5 6.69 33.79 -13.14
C PRO A 5 6.71 32.77 -11.98
N ALA A 6 5.65 31.98 -11.86
CA ALA A 6 5.59 30.86 -10.95
C ALA A 6 6.71 29.87 -11.30
N ALA A 7 7.53 29.55 -10.31
CA ALA A 7 8.67 28.66 -10.43
C ALA A 7 8.24 27.30 -11.02
N VAL A 8 8.92 26.89 -12.08
CA VAL A 8 8.88 25.53 -12.60
C VAL A 8 9.55 24.60 -11.57
N VAL A 9 8.79 23.70 -10.96
CA VAL A 9 9.36 22.57 -10.24
C VAL A 9 9.47 21.42 -11.25
N PRO A 10 10.67 20.97 -11.65
CA PRO A 10 10.80 19.71 -12.36
C PRO A 10 10.80 18.62 -11.29
N THR A 11 9.62 18.31 -10.74
CA THR A 11 9.48 17.04 -10.01
C THR A 11 9.42 15.99 -11.09
N GLN A 12 10.55 15.32 -11.32
CA GLN A 12 10.62 14.10 -12.11
C GLN A 12 9.65 13.10 -11.47
N ALA A 13 8.39 13.15 -11.90
CA ALA A 13 7.38 12.20 -11.52
C ALA A 13 7.84 10.87 -12.11
N ALA A 14 8.47 10.04 -11.28
CA ALA A 14 8.52 8.62 -11.54
C ALA A 14 7.06 8.22 -11.81
N LEU A 15 6.78 7.93 -13.08
CA LEU A 15 5.44 7.55 -13.51
C LEU A 15 5.03 6.39 -12.61
N PRO A 16 3.89 6.47 -11.91
CA PRO A 16 3.44 5.34 -11.12
C PRO A 16 3.32 4.14 -12.06
N ASP A 17 3.85 3.00 -11.64
CA ASP A 17 3.77 1.77 -12.42
C ASP A 17 2.27 1.46 -12.55
N TYR A 18 1.75 1.42 -13.77
CA TYR A 18 0.35 1.06 -14.03
C TYR A 18 0.33 -0.39 -14.48
N ASP A 19 -0.59 -1.19 -13.92
CA ASP A 19 -0.88 -2.54 -14.38
C ASP A 19 -1.37 -2.54 -15.84
N GLU A 20 -1.39 -3.71 -16.48
CA GLU A 20 -1.89 -3.94 -17.85
C GLU A 20 -3.30 -3.36 -18.10
N SER A 21 -4.06 -3.15 -17.03
CA SER A 21 -5.40 -2.54 -17.02
C SER A 21 -5.39 -1.01 -16.97
N GLY A 22 -4.23 -0.35 -16.92
CA GLY A 22 -4.09 1.10 -16.73
C GLY A 22 -4.41 1.58 -15.30
N GLN A 23 -4.44 0.66 -14.33
CA GLN A 23 -4.68 0.96 -12.92
C GLN A 23 -3.34 1.07 -12.18
N LEU A 24 -3.21 2.02 -11.26
CA LEU A 24 -2.02 2.13 -10.41
C LEU A 24 -1.69 0.77 -9.79
N LYS A 25 -0.48 0.29 -10.01
CA LYS A 25 0.03 -0.95 -9.43
C LYS A 25 0.34 -0.69 -7.96
N ILE A 26 -0.64 -0.98 -7.13
CA ILE A 26 -0.53 -0.87 -5.67
C ILE A 26 0.01 -2.19 -5.15
N GLU A 27 1.28 -2.19 -4.76
CA GLU A 27 1.96 -3.35 -4.18
C GLU A 27 2.10 -3.13 -2.66
N PRO A 28 2.11 -4.19 -1.84
CA PRO A 28 2.36 -4.04 -0.42
C PRO A 28 3.76 -3.45 -0.19
N PHE A 29 3.81 -2.31 0.50
CA PHE A 29 5.05 -1.58 0.79
C PHE A 29 5.64 -2.01 2.14
N LYS A 30 4.85 -1.99 3.22
CA LYS A 30 5.27 -2.46 4.55
C LYS A 30 4.11 -2.92 5.41
N ILE A 31 4.41 -3.78 6.38
CA ILE A 31 3.49 -4.13 7.46
C ILE A 31 3.68 -3.12 8.60
N LEU A 32 2.63 -2.39 8.93
CA LEU A 32 2.62 -1.38 9.99
C LEU A 32 2.32 -1.97 11.37
N ALA A 33 1.42 -2.95 11.40
CA ALA A 33 0.95 -3.56 12.64
C ALA A 33 0.43 -4.98 12.39
N MET A 34 0.34 -5.75 13.47
CA MET A 34 -0.26 -7.09 13.45
C MET A 34 -1.26 -7.19 14.60
N ARG A 35 -2.39 -7.86 14.36
CA ARG A 35 -3.38 -8.14 15.40
C ARG A 35 -3.96 -9.53 15.24
N VAL A 36 -4.35 -10.14 16.35
CA VAL A 36 -5.12 -11.39 16.35
C VAL A 36 -6.59 -11.03 16.51
N VAL A 37 -7.44 -11.59 15.66
CA VAL A 37 -8.89 -11.45 15.72
C VAL A 37 -9.55 -12.82 15.82
N ALA A 38 -10.71 -12.87 16.47
CA ALA A 38 -11.55 -14.06 16.41
C ALA A 38 -12.33 -14.05 15.07
N ARG A 39 -12.08 -15.05 14.23
CA ARG A 39 -12.79 -15.29 12.98
C ARG A 39 -13.30 -16.72 12.99
N ASP A 40 -14.61 -16.92 12.79
CA ASP A 40 -15.22 -18.24 12.73
C ASP A 40 -14.88 -19.14 13.95
N ASN A 41 -14.89 -18.55 15.15
CA ASN A 41 -14.51 -19.22 16.41
C ASN A 41 -13.04 -19.71 16.48
N GLN A 42 -12.18 -19.21 15.58
CA GLN A 42 -10.75 -19.47 15.55
C GLN A 42 -9.96 -18.16 15.66
N ALA A 43 -8.74 -18.23 16.20
CA ALA A 43 -7.84 -17.09 16.22
C ALA A 43 -7.19 -16.93 14.83
N ALA A 44 -7.46 -15.81 14.16
CA ALA A 44 -6.88 -15.46 12.87
C ALA A 44 -5.98 -14.23 13.01
N THR A 45 -4.83 -14.22 12.34
CA THR A 45 -3.92 -13.08 12.36
C THR A 45 -4.21 -12.16 11.19
N GLN A 46 -4.40 -10.88 11.46
CA GLN A 46 -4.46 -9.82 10.45
C GLN A 46 -3.23 -8.93 10.56
N VAL A 47 -2.78 -8.45 9.41
CA VAL A 47 -1.68 -7.50 9.27
C VAL A 47 -2.19 -6.23 8.63
N LEU A 48 -1.76 -5.10 9.17
CA LEU A 48 -2.03 -3.79 8.60
C LEU A 48 -0.96 -3.53 7.54
N VAL A 49 -1.36 -3.55 6.28
CA VAL A 49 -0.47 -3.40 5.14
C VAL A 49 -0.59 -1.98 4.61
N GLN A 50 0.53 -1.25 4.58
CA GLN A 50 0.64 -0.05 3.79
C GLN A 50 0.94 -0.44 2.35
N TRP A 51 0.22 0.14 1.41
CA TRP A 51 0.42 -0.07 -0.02
C TRP A 51 1.30 1.02 -0.62
N THR A 52 1.98 0.72 -1.72
CA THR A 52 2.76 1.71 -2.48
C THR A 52 1.85 2.86 -2.91
N HIS A 53 2.36 4.09 -2.86
CA HIS A 53 1.58 5.30 -3.18
C HIS A 53 0.38 5.59 -2.25
N GLN A 54 0.21 4.84 -1.15
CA GLN A 54 -0.78 5.14 -0.10
C GLN A 54 -0.10 5.54 1.20
N ASP A 55 -0.73 6.46 1.93
CA ASP A 55 -0.28 6.84 3.27
C ASP A 55 -0.59 5.75 4.29
N GLU A 56 0.07 5.80 5.45
CA GLU A 56 -0.17 4.86 6.56
C GLU A 56 -1.61 4.93 7.08
N ALA A 57 -2.28 6.07 6.87
CA ALA A 57 -3.69 6.26 7.22
C ALA A 57 -4.64 5.48 6.31
N ASP A 58 -4.23 5.19 5.07
CA ASP A 58 -4.99 4.43 4.07
C ASP A 58 -4.60 2.94 4.05
N ALA A 59 -3.76 2.51 4.99
CA ALA A 59 -3.37 1.11 5.13
C ALA A 59 -4.58 0.20 5.42
N THR A 60 -4.60 -0.99 4.83
CA THR A 60 -5.71 -1.94 4.97
C THR A 60 -5.34 -3.13 5.85
N TRP A 61 -6.34 -3.69 6.55
CA TRP A 61 -6.17 -4.91 7.34
C TRP A 61 -6.40 -6.14 6.46
N GLU A 62 -5.32 -6.84 6.14
CA GLU A 62 -5.36 -8.08 5.37
C GLU A 62 -5.16 -9.30 6.28
N PHE A 63 -5.78 -10.43 5.96
CA PHE A 63 -5.54 -11.69 6.69
C PHE A 63 -4.16 -12.23 6.33
N LEU A 64 -3.32 -12.50 7.32
CA LEU A 64 -1.93 -12.95 7.12
C LEU A 64 -1.87 -14.21 6.24
N GLU A 65 -2.79 -15.15 6.42
CA GLU A 65 -2.83 -16.40 5.65
C GLU A 65 -3.14 -16.18 4.16
N GLN A 66 -4.05 -15.25 3.85
CA GLN A 66 -4.41 -14.89 2.47
C GLN A 66 -3.31 -14.04 1.85
N PHE A 67 -2.84 -13.06 2.62
CA PHE A 67 -1.77 -12.15 2.23
C PHE A 67 -0.49 -12.91 1.88
N LYS A 68 -0.08 -13.90 2.67
CA LYS A 68 1.07 -14.78 2.36
C LYS A 68 0.91 -15.58 1.07
N LYS A 69 -0.32 -15.94 0.69
CA LYS A 69 -0.59 -16.66 -0.57
C LYS A 69 -0.49 -15.73 -1.78
N GLN A 70 -0.93 -14.48 -1.65
CA GLN A 70 -0.89 -13.48 -2.71
C GLN A 70 0.50 -12.83 -2.84
N HIS A 71 1.19 -12.65 -1.71
CA HIS A 71 2.47 -11.98 -1.58
C HIS A 71 3.46 -12.88 -0.83
N PRO A 72 3.95 -13.96 -1.49
CA PRO A 72 4.88 -14.91 -0.87
C PRO A 72 6.21 -14.27 -0.47
N GLU A 73 6.54 -13.07 -0.98
CA GLU A 73 7.71 -12.27 -0.60
C GLU A 73 7.65 -11.77 0.85
N PHE A 74 6.47 -11.64 1.47
CA PHE A 74 6.29 -11.20 2.86
C PHE A 74 6.34 -12.35 3.88
N GLN A 75 7.06 -13.44 3.56
CA GLN A 75 7.35 -14.54 4.49
C GLN A 75 8.56 -14.17 5.37
N THR A 76 8.34 -13.46 6.47
CA THR A 76 9.29 -13.42 7.60
C THR A 76 8.73 -14.24 8.76
#